data_AF-A0AAW9IK61-F1
#
_entry.id   AF-A0AAW9IK61-F1
#
_cell.length_a   1.000
_cell.length_b   1.000
_cell.length_c   1.000
_cell.angle_alpha   90.00
_cell.angle_beta   90.00
_cell.angle_gamma   90.00
#
_symmetry.space_group_name_H-M   'P 1'
#
loop_
_entity.id
_entity.type
_entity.pdbx_description
1 polymer ?
#
loop_
_entity_poly.entity_id
_entity_poly.type
_entity_poly.pdbx_seq_one_letter_code
_entity_poly.pdbx_strand_id
1 'polypeptide(L)'
;GEYLEAEERVIEELKAMNKPFIVVLNTKYVNAPETRAMKKDLEEKYDVTVQAMDVANMNENDVEDIFKHVLKEFPVKEININMPSWVEKLEPEHWLKKNFFNIVKEMCEYISKVRDIRSTLNLLKEEENLAPTEMSSVNLGEGTATITMKPKDGIFYN
;
A
#
# COMPACT_ATOMS: atom_id res chain seq x y z
N GLY A 1 6.33 -31.16 -8.62
CA GLY A 1 7.71 -31.24 -9.13
C GLY A 1 7.99 -29.99 -9.93
N GLU A 2 7.72 -30.01 -11.23
CA GLU A 2 8.11 -28.93 -12.15
C GLU A 2 7.27 -27.63 -12.06
N TYR A 3 5.99 -27.71 -11.69
CA TYR A 3 5.13 -26.52 -11.61
C TYR A 3 5.54 -25.53 -10.51
N LEU A 4 5.97 -26.03 -9.35
CA LEU A 4 6.37 -25.19 -8.22
C LEU A 4 7.68 -24.43 -8.52
N GLU A 5 8.67 -25.10 -9.12
CA GLU A 5 9.94 -24.48 -9.49
C GLU A 5 9.77 -23.45 -10.62
N ALA A 6 8.90 -23.75 -11.60
CA ALA A 6 8.60 -22.80 -12.68
C ALA A 6 7.84 -21.57 -12.16
N GLU A 7 6.91 -21.75 -11.23
CA GLU A 7 6.16 -20.66 -10.59
C GLU A 7 7.08 -19.74 -9.78
N GLU A 8 7.92 -20.31 -8.90
CA GLU A 8 8.89 -19.55 -8.11
C GLU A 8 9.83 -18.75 -9.00
N ARG A 9 10.38 -19.36 -10.06
CA ARG A 9 11.28 -18.66 -10.99
C ARG A 9 10.61 -17.48 -11.68
N VAL A 10 9.38 -17.66 -12.17
CA VAL A 10 8.63 -16.56 -12.83
C VAL A 10 8.33 -15.43 -11.84
N ILE A 11 7.96 -15.77 -10.61
CA ILE A 11 7.71 -14.78 -9.56
C ILE A 11 8.99 -13.99 -9.23
N GLU A 12 10.13 -14.67 -9.10
CA GLU A 12 11.43 -14.01 -8.88
C GLU A 12 11.82 -13.10 -10.04
N GLU A 13 11.62 -13.52 -11.29
CA GLU A 13 11.86 -12.70 -12.47
C GLU A 13 10.98 -11.44 -12.47
N LEU A 14 9.68 -11.58 -12.19
CA LEU A 14 8.76 -10.45 -12.10
C LEU A 14 9.13 -9.46 -10.99
N LYS A 15 9.54 -9.98 -9.83
CA LYS A 15 10.07 -9.17 -8.71
C LYS A 15 11.35 -8.45 -9.09
N ALA A 16 12.29 -9.12 -9.77
CA ALA A 16 13.55 -8.53 -10.21
C ALA A 16 13.35 -7.41 -11.23
N MET A 17 12.31 -7.51 -12.07
CA MET A 17 11.91 -6.45 -13.00
C MET A 17 11.20 -5.27 -12.33
N ASN A 18 10.93 -5.35 -11.02
CA ASN A 18 10.17 -4.38 -10.25
C ASN A 18 8.82 -4.02 -10.89
N LYS A 19 8.23 -4.98 -11.63
CA LYS A 19 6.96 -4.80 -12.32
C LYS A 19 5.84 -5.29 -11.41
N PRO A 20 4.81 -4.49 -11.14
CA PRO A 20 3.69 -4.92 -10.30
C PRO A 20 2.91 -6.05 -10.97
N PHE A 21 2.56 -7.06 -10.19
CA PHE A 21 1.75 -8.18 -10.62
C PHE A 21 0.87 -8.68 -9.47
N ILE A 22 -0.19 -9.41 -9.82
CA ILE A 22 -1.00 -10.18 -8.88
C ILE A 22 -1.01 -11.64 -9.33
N VAL A 23 -1.29 -12.54 -8.40
CA VAL A 23 -1.44 -13.96 -8.71
C VAL A 23 -2.93 -14.29 -8.78
N VAL A 24 -3.35 -14.95 -9.86
CA VAL A 24 -4.73 -15.42 -10.01
C VAL A 24 -4.78 -16.90 -9.70
N LEU A 25 -5.42 -17.26 -8.59
CA LEU A 25 -5.72 -18.64 -8.21
C LEU A 25 -7.01 -19.08 -8.90
N ASN A 26 -6.87 -19.74 -10.05
CA ASN A 26 -8.01 -20.24 -10.81
C ASN A 26 -8.68 -21.42 -10.09
N THR A 27 -9.93 -21.25 -9.64
CA THR A 27 -10.70 -22.30 -8.97
C THR A 27 -12.20 -22.12 -9.19
N LYS A 28 -12.93 -23.24 -9.28
CA LYS A 28 -14.41 -23.23 -9.28
C LYS A 28 -15.00 -22.98 -7.90
N TYR A 29 -14.20 -23.15 -6.84
CA TYR A 29 -14.64 -23.07 -5.45
C TYR A 29 -13.96 -21.92 -4.71
N VAL A 30 -14.14 -20.69 -5.22
CA VAL A 30 -13.52 -19.46 -4.70
C VAL A 30 -13.71 -19.28 -3.18
N ASN A 31 -14.86 -19.69 -2.64
CA ASN A 31 -15.21 -19.53 -1.24
C ASN A 31 -14.88 -20.74 -0.35
N ALA A 32 -14.32 -21.81 -0.91
CA ALA A 32 -13.97 -23.00 -0.14
C ALA A 32 -12.86 -22.68 0.88
N PRO A 33 -12.93 -23.22 2.12
CA PRO A 33 -11.90 -23.02 3.14
C PRO A 33 -10.49 -23.35 2.65
N GLU A 34 -10.35 -24.40 1.85
CA GLU A 34 -9.07 -24.86 1.30
C GLU A 34 -8.49 -23.86 0.31
N THR A 35 -9.35 -23.25 -0.52
CA THR A 35 -8.93 -22.19 -1.46
C THR A 35 -8.50 -20.94 -0.70
N ARG A 36 -9.23 -20.56 0.36
CA ARG A 36 -8.86 -19.39 1.19
C ARG A 36 -7.54 -19.60 1.91
N ALA A 37 -7.30 -20.81 2.42
CA ALA A 37 -6.02 -21.18 3.03
C ALA A 37 -4.88 -21.09 1.99
N MET A 38 -5.03 -21.72 0.83
CA MET A 38 -4.03 -21.67 -0.25
C MET A 38 -3.76 -20.24 -0.73
N LYS A 39 -4.82 -19.42 -0.87
CA LYS A 39 -4.68 -18.00 -1.19
C LYS A 39 -3.76 -17.31 -0.17
N LYS A 40 -4.05 -17.46 1.12
CA LYS A 40 -3.30 -16.83 2.21
C LYS A 40 -1.83 -17.29 2.23
N ASP A 41 -1.60 -18.59 2.06
CA ASP A 41 -0.24 -19.16 2.04
C ASP A 41 0.59 -18.57 0.89
N LEU A 42 -0.01 -18.38 -0.30
CA LEU A 42 0.65 -17.76 -1.45
C LEU A 42 0.88 -16.25 -1.26
N GLU A 43 -0.07 -15.55 -0.63
CA GLU A 43 0.08 -14.12 -0.28
C GLU A 43 1.26 -13.91 0.66
N GLU A 44 1.39 -14.75 1.70
CA GLU A 44 2.50 -14.69 2.65
C GLU A 44 3.83 -15.11 2.01
N LYS A 45 3.84 -16.19 1.23
CA LYS A 45 5.05 -16.73 0.60
C LYS A 45 5.68 -15.74 -0.39
N TYR A 46 4.84 -15.07 -1.18
CA TYR A 46 5.32 -14.22 -2.27
C TYR A 46 5.17 -12.72 -1.99
N ASP A 47 4.53 -12.31 -0.90
CA ASP A 47 4.22 -10.90 -0.58
C ASP A 47 3.57 -10.16 -1.76
N VAL A 48 2.59 -10.81 -2.39
CA VAL A 48 1.79 -10.25 -3.49
C VAL A 48 0.33 -10.55 -3.26
N THR A 49 -0.56 -9.69 -3.76
CA THR A 49 -2.00 -9.95 -3.70
C THR A 49 -2.35 -11.19 -4.53
N VAL A 50 -3.11 -12.12 -3.95
CA VAL A 50 -3.61 -13.32 -4.64
C VAL A 50 -5.14 -13.21 -4.76
N GLN A 51 -5.67 -13.43 -5.96
CA GLN A 51 -7.11 -13.42 -6.21
C GLN A 51 -7.60 -14.80 -6.61
N ALA A 52 -8.48 -15.37 -5.78
CA ALA A 52 -9.17 -16.61 -6.11
C ALA A 52 -10.39 -16.28 -6.98
N MET A 53 -10.49 -16.89 -8.17
CA MET A 53 -11.61 -16.68 -9.08
C MET A 53 -11.81 -17.87 -10.01
N ASP A 54 -13.03 -18.02 -10.52
CA ASP A 54 -13.31 -18.95 -11.59
C ASP A 54 -13.05 -18.27 -12.93
N VAL A 55 -11.83 -18.43 -13.45
CA VAL A 55 -11.39 -17.79 -14.70
C VAL A 55 -12.25 -18.25 -15.89
N ALA A 56 -12.83 -19.45 -15.83
CA ALA A 56 -13.66 -19.97 -16.91
C ALA A 56 -15.03 -19.26 -17.01
N ASN A 57 -15.50 -18.66 -15.92
CA ASN A 57 -16.76 -17.92 -15.85
C ASN A 57 -16.55 -16.41 -15.63
N MET A 58 -15.33 -15.93 -15.89
CA MET A 58 -14.94 -14.53 -15.71
C MET A 58 -15.70 -13.60 -16.67
N ASN A 59 -16.17 -12.47 -16.16
CA ASN A 59 -16.81 -11.40 -16.92
C ASN A 59 -15.96 -10.12 -16.94
N GLU A 60 -16.43 -9.08 -17.64
CA GLU A 60 -15.70 -7.81 -17.76
C GLU A 60 -15.45 -7.10 -16.42
N ASN A 61 -16.39 -7.19 -15.47
CA ASN A 61 -16.21 -6.58 -14.15
C ASN A 61 -15.10 -7.29 -13.36
N ASP A 62 -14.97 -8.61 -13.51
CA ASP A 62 -13.89 -9.36 -12.86
C ASP A 62 -12.52 -8.95 -13.41
N VAL A 63 -12.43 -8.70 -14.73
CA VAL A 63 -11.22 -8.17 -15.36
C VAL A 63 -10.90 -6.75 -14.85
N GLU A 64 -11.90 -5.89 -14.76
CA GLU A 64 -11.74 -4.54 -14.19
C GLU A 64 -11.21 -4.61 -12.75
N ASP A 65 -11.75 -5.53 -11.95
CA ASP A 65 -11.33 -5.73 -10.57
C ASP A 65 -9.91 -6.31 -10.46
N ILE A 66 -9.51 -7.21 -11.35
CA ILE A 66 -8.10 -7.65 -11.47
C ILE A 66 -7.18 -6.44 -11.66
N PHE A 67 -7.50 -5.57 -12.63
CA PHE A 67 -6.67 -4.39 -12.90
C PHE A 67 -6.63 -3.42 -11.72
N LYS A 68 -7.75 -3.22 -11.00
CA LYS A 68 -7.77 -2.42 -9.76
C LYS A 68 -6.82 -2.99 -8.70
N HIS A 69 -6.70 -4.31 -8.59
CA HIS A 69 -5.75 -4.94 -7.67
C HIS A 69 -4.31 -4.78 -8.14
N VAL A 70 -4.05 -4.94 -9.44
CA VAL A 70 -2.71 -4.70 -10.02
C VAL A 70 -2.25 -3.26 -9.74
N LEU A 71 -3.13 -2.27 -9.93
CA LEU A 71 -2.81 -0.87 -9.64
C LEU A 71 -2.39 -0.61 -8.19
N LYS A 72 -2.88 -1.41 -7.23
CA LYS A 72 -2.51 -1.30 -5.81
C LYS A 72 -1.15 -1.93 -5.49
N GLU A 73 -0.66 -2.82 -6.34
CA GLU A 73 0.68 -3.43 -6.21
C GLU A 73 1.78 -2.57 -6.84
N PHE A 74 1.44 -1.44 -7.46
CA PHE A 74 2.46 -0.53 -8.01
C PHE A 74 3.41 -0.05 -6.90
N PRO A 75 4.73 -0.08 -7.16
CA PRO A 75 5.71 0.47 -6.23
C PRO A 75 5.52 1.98 -6.15
N VAL A 76 5.57 2.51 -4.93
CA VAL A 76 5.53 3.95 -4.70
C VAL A 76 6.93 4.49 -5.00
N LYS A 77 7.00 5.46 -5.92
CA LYS A 77 8.25 6.14 -6.29
C LYS A 77 8.45 7.44 -5.55
N GLU A 78 7.36 8.14 -5.23
CA GLU A 78 7.41 9.46 -4.62
C GLU A 78 6.23 9.68 -3.66
N ILE A 79 6.54 10.23 -2.49
CA ILE A 79 5.55 10.63 -1.49
C ILE A 79 5.72 12.13 -1.23
N ASN A 80 4.71 12.91 -1.61
CA ASN A 80 4.62 14.33 -1.33
C ASN A 80 3.89 14.54 0.00
N ILE A 81 4.55 15.20 0.94
CA ILE A 81 3.96 15.53 2.24
C ILE A 81 3.60 17.01 2.27
N ASN A 82 2.30 17.30 2.34
CA ASN A 82 1.79 18.65 2.58
C ASN A 82 1.63 18.86 4.09
N MET A 83 2.28 19.89 4.61
CA MET A 83 2.14 20.33 5.99
C MET A 83 1.85 21.84 6.05
N PRO A 84 1.26 22.37 7.13
CA PRO A 84 1.04 23.80 7.25
C PRO A 84 2.37 24.56 7.24
N SER A 85 2.43 25.67 6.50
CA SER A 85 3.64 26.48 6.35
C SER A 85 4.21 27.02 7.67
N TRP A 86 3.40 27.12 8.73
CA TRP A 86 3.88 27.51 10.05
C TRP A 86 4.64 26.38 10.76
N VAL A 87 4.30 25.10 10.52
CA VAL A 87 5.03 23.94 11.04
C VAL A 87 6.42 23.88 10.40
N GLU A 88 6.51 24.18 9.10
CA GLU A 88 7.79 24.25 8.37
C GLU A 88 8.72 25.34 8.93
N LYS A 89 8.14 26.47 9.36
CA LYS A 89 8.86 27.61 9.93
C LYS A 89 9.26 27.43 11.39
N LEU A 90 8.85 26.36 12.06
CA LEU A 90 9.33 26.05 13.41
C LEU A 90 10.84 25.78 13.39
N GLU A 91 11.49 26.10 14.51
CA GLU A 91 12.90 25.77 14.73
C GLU A 91 13.14 24.26 14.52
N PRO A 92 14.27 23.85 13.92
CA PRO A 92 14.59 22.44 13.71
C PRO A 92 14.53 21.59 15.00
N GLU A 93 14.86 22.21 16.14
CA GLU A 93 14.85 21.58 17.45
C GLU A 93 13.45 21.47 18.07
N HIS A 94 12.44 22.16 17.51
CA HIS A 94 11.09 22.18 18.04
C HIS A 94 10.47 20.79 18.05
N TRP A 95 9.91 20.38 19.20
CA TRP A 95 9.37 19.04 19.43
C TRP A 95 8.33 18.63 18.37
N LEU A 96 7.43 19.54 18.00
CA LEU A 96 6.39 19.28 16.99
C LEU A 96 6.98 18.98 15.60
N LYS A 97 8.00 19.76 15.18
CA LYS A 97 8.66 19.55 13.89
C LYS A 97 9.38 18.21 13.88
N LYS A 98 10.12 17.88 14.95
CA LYS A 98 10.75 16.57 15.13
C LYS A 98 9.75 15.43 15.08
N ASN A 99 8.60 15.57 15.75
CA ASN A 99 7.56 14.54 15.76
C ASN A 99 7.03 14.27 14.34
N PHE A 100 6.73 15.34 13.58
CA PHE A 100 6.28 15.21 12.19
C PHE A 100 7.33 14.54 11.30
N PHE A 101 8.60 14.94 11.41
CA PHE A 101 9.68 14.31 10.66
C PHE A 101 9.86 12.83 11.01
N ASN A 102 9.72 12.46 12.29
CA ASN A 102 9.78 11.06 12.70
C ASN A 102 8.62 10.26 12.11
N ILE A 103 7.40 10.78 12.18
CA ILE A 103 6.22 10.14 11.57
C ILE A 103 6.45 9.93 10.06
N VAL A 104 6.87 10.97 9.33
CA VAL A 104 7.15 10.86 7.89
C VAL A 104 8.24 9.82 7.62
N LYS A 105 9.28 9.76 8.45
CA LYS A 105 10.35 8.78 8.29
C LYS A 105 9.85 7.35 8.50
N GLU A 106 9.10 7.11 9.57
CA GLU A 106 8.48 5.80 9.84
C GLU A 106 7.54 5.39 8.71
N MET A 107 6.71 6.30 8.21
CA MET A 107 5.85 6.04 7.05
C MET A 107 6.65 5.57 5.83
N CYS A 108 7.76 6.23 5.51
CA CYS A 108 8.61 5.85 4.39
C CYS A 108 9.28 4.47 4.55
N GLU A 109 9.46 3.99 5.78
CA GLU A 109 10.00 2.65 6.05
C GLU A 109 8.95 1.55 5.80
N TYR A 110 7.65 1.85 5.99
CA TYR A 110 6.56 0.88 5.81
C TYR A 110 5.87 0.95 4.44
N ILE A 111 6.01 2.06 3.71
CA ILE A 111 5.37 2.25 2.41
C ILE A 111 6.29 1.76 1.29
N SER A 112 5.98 0.58 0.74
CA SER A 112 6.64 0.04 -0.44
C SER A 112 5.74 0.10 -1.69
N LYS A 113 4.46 -0.20 -1.50
CA LYS A 113 3.43 -0.28 -2.55
C LYS A 113 2.28 0.66 -2.23
N VAL A 114 1.51 1.02 -3.26
CA VAL A 114 0.36 1.92 -3.09
C VAL A 114 -0.63 1.42 -2.03
N ARG A 115 -0.84 0.10 -1.95
CA ARG A 115 -1.70 -0.50 -0.90
C ARG A 115 -1.24 -0.17 0.51
N ASP A 116 0.07 -0.06 0.74
CA ASP A 116 0.65 0.15 2.07
C ASP A 116 0.39 1.56 2.59
N ILE A 117 0.21 2.55 1.69
CA ILE A 117 -0.10 3.93 2.08
C ILE A 117 -1.40 3.96 2.89
N ARG A 118 -2.44 3.27 2.41
CA ARG A 118 -3.74 3.25 3.10
C ARG A 118 -3.64 2.59 4.48
N SER A 119 -2.89 1.50 4.58
CA SER A 119 -2.67 0.79 5.86
C SER A 119 -1.90 1.68 6.84
N THR A 120 -0.84 2.33 6.37
CA THR A 120 -0.01 3.24 7.17
C THR A 120 -0.81 4.44 7.66
N LEU A 121 -1.60 5.08 6.79
CA LEU A 121 -2.46 6.20 7.17
C LEU A 121 -3.49 5.85 8.25
N ASN A 122 -3.95 4.60 8.31
CA ASN A 122 -4.87 4.17 9.35
C ASN A 122 -4.18 4.05 10.72
N LEU A 123 -2.91 3.67 10.78
CA LEU A 123 -2.13 3.63 12.02
C LEU A 123 -1.92 5.04 12.58
N LEU A 124 -1.69 6.02 11.69
CA LEU A 124 -1.48 7.42 12.08
C LEU A 124 -2.73 8.13 12.60
N LYS A 125 -3.92 7.54 12.46
CA LYS A 125 -5.13 8.13 13.05
C LYS A 125 -5.12 8.11 14.57
N GLU A 126 -4.31 7.26 15.17
CA GLU A 126 -4.20 7.10 16.63
C GLU A 126 -3.14 8.05 17.24
N GLU A 127 -2.39 8.79 16.41
CA GLU A 127 -1.36 9.72 16.88
C GLU A 127 -1.95 10.93 17.61
N GLU A 128 -1.47 11.19 18.82
CA GLU A 128 -2.05 12.18 19.74
C GLU A 128 -1.86 13.63 19.24
N ASN A 129 -0.75 13.86 18.52
CA ASN A 129 -0.32 15.18 18.05
C ASN A 129 -0.74 15.49 16.60
N LEU A 130 -1.38 14.55 15.93
CA LEU A 130 -1.73 14.61 14.52
C LEU A 130 -3.26 14.64 14.37
N ALA A 131 -3.77 15.52 13.53
CA ALA A 131 -5.14 15.40 13.05
C ALA A 131 -5.24 14.20 12.09
N PRO A 132 -6.47 13.67 11.84
CA PRO A 132 -6.66 12.61 10.86
C PRO A 132 -5.97 12.96 9.54
N THR A 133 -4.98 12.13 9.18
CA THR A 133 -4.17 12.34 7.97
C THR A 133 -4.83 11.62 6.81
N GLU A 134 -4.94 12.31 5.69
CA GLU A 134 -5.63 11.80 4.50
C GLU A 134 -4.72 11.84 3.27
N MET A 135 -4.85 10.81 2.44
CA MET A 135 -4.28 10.78 1.10
C MET A 135 -5.06 11.79 0.24
N SER A 136 -4.40 12.86 -0.18
CA SER A 136 -5.01 13.92 -0.97
C SER A 136 -5.10 13.56 -2.45
N SER A 137 -4.08 12.88 -2.97
CA SER A 137 -4.08 12.37 -4.34
C SER A 137 -3.14 11.16 -4.46
N VAL A 138 -3.42 10.30 -5.43
CA VAL A 138 -2.53 9.21 -5.81
C VAL A 138 -2.55 9.05 -7.33
N ASN A 139 -1.37 9.12 -7.94
CA ASN A 139 -1.17 8.76 -9.33
C ASN A 139 -0.62 7.34 -9.39
N LEU A 140 -1.52 6.39 -9.66
CA LEU A 140 -1.21 4.96 -9.76
C LEU A 140 -0.32 4.64 -10.97
N GLY A 141 -0.36 5.46 -12.02
CA GLY A 141 0.46 5.27 -13.23
C GLY A 141 1.90 5.73 -13.05
N GLU A 142 2.13 6.77 -12.24
CA GLU A 142 3.47 7.31 -11.96
C GLU A 142 4.06 6.77 -10.64
N GLY A 143 3.22 6.19 -9.77
CA GLY A 143 3.62 5.74 -8.44
C GLY A 143 3.84 6.92 -7.47
N THR A 144 3.16 8.04 -7.69
CA THR A 144 3.28 9.23 -6.84
C THR A 144 2.06 9.36 -5.94
N ALA A 145 2.26 9.73 -4.68
CA ALA A 145 1.17 9.94 -3.74
C ALA A 145 1.37 11.26 -2.99
N THR A 146 0.28 11.96 -2.69
CA THR A 146 0.29 13.17 -1.87
C THR A 146 -0.49 12.92 -0.60
N ILE A 147 0.13 13.22 0.54
CA ILE A 147 -0.44 13.05 1.87
C ILE A 147 -0.47 14.42 2.54
N THR A 148 -1.61 14.80 3.09
CA THR A 148 -1.73 16.06 3.84
C THR A 148 -1.78 15.75 5.33
N MET A 149 -0.75 16.20 6.04
CA MET A 149 -0.62 16.08 7.49
C MET A 149 -0.96 17.41 8.15
N LYS A 150 -1.77 17.38 9.19
CA LYS A 150 -2.10 18.58 9.98
C LYS A 150 -1.90 18.28 11.46
N PRO A 151 -1.35 19.21 12.24
CA PRO A 151 -1.34 19.08 13.68
C PRO A 151 -2.76 19.22 14.21
N LYS A 152 -3.04 18.59 15.36
CA LYS A 152 -4.34 18.68 16.01
C LYS A 152 -4.65 20.11 16.44
N ASP A 153 -5.92 20.49 16.36
CA ASP A 153 -6.39 21.80 16.79
C ASP A 153 -6.05 22.04 18.27
N GLY A 154 -5.48 23.21 18.58
CA GLY A 154 -5.09 23.60 19.95
C GLY A 154 -3.65 23.26 20.36
N ILE A 155 -2.87 22.57 19.53
CA ILE A 155 -1.46 22.25 19.85
C ILE A 155 -0.55 23.49 19.89
N PHE A 156 -0.89 24.55 19.15
CA PHE A 156 -0.08 25.76 19.04
C PHE A 156 -0.76 27.03 19.54
N TYR A 157 -2.08 26.99 19.80
CA TYR A 157 -2.82 28.14 20.33
C TYR A 157 -3.00 28.00 21.84
N ASN A 158 -2.14 28.70 22.58
CA ASN A 158 -2.43 29.25 23.90
C ASN A 158 -1.91 30.69 23.93
#